data_AF-A0A2V9TIU8-F1
#
_entry.id   AF-A0A2V9TIU8-F1
#
_cell.length_a   1.000
_cell.length_b   1.000
_cell.length_c   1.000
_cell.angle_alpha   90.00
_cell.angle_beta   90.00
_cell.angle_gamma   90.00
#
_symmetry.space_group_name_H-M   'P 1'
#
loop_
_entity.id
_entity.type
_entity.pdbx_description
1 polymer ?
#
loop_
_entity_poly.entity_id
_entity_poly.type
_entity_poly.pdbx_seq_one_letter_code
_entity_poly.pdbx_strand_id
1 'polypeptide(L)'
;MPVKLLLPYCLIVLLCLPVNPQARNNWPHPPQSASQVPAVAKPKVSPAHAGTDPLELQREAKELLELSQSLQLDMESVNRGILPKDTIEKLKRIEKLSKRLRGELGK
;
A
#
# COMPACT_ATOMS: atom_id res chain seq x y z
N MET A 1 34.93 10.73 33.15
CA MET A 1 34.65 9.56 32.28
C MET A 1 33.34 9.70 31.47
N PRO A 2 33.07 10.80 30.72
CA PRO A 2 31.82 10.90 29.92
C PRO A 2 31.95 10.33 28.48
N VAL A 3 33.16 10.10 27.99
CA VAL A 3 33.42 9.72 26.58
C VAL A 3 32.83 8.36 26.19
N LYS A 4 32.67 7.45 27.18
CA LYS A 4 32.14 6.09 26.96
C LYS A 4 30.64 6.07 26.61
N LEU A 5 29.90 7.12 26.96
CA LEU A 5 28.47 7.25 26.64
C LEU A 5 28.20 7.94 25.30
N LEU A 6 29.18 8.68 24.78
CA LEU A 6 29.08 9.38 23.50
C LEU A 6 29.27 8.43 22.31
N LEU A 7 30.10 7.39 22.47
CA LEU A 7 30.39 6.38 21.46
C LEU A 7 29.14 5.61 20.96
N PRO A 8 28.27 5.05 21.82
CA PRO A 8 27.06 4.36 21.34
C PRO A 8 26.06 5.34 20.70
N TYR A 9 26.02 6.60 21.16
CA TYR A 9 25.12 7.62 20.62
C TYR A 9 25.54 8.02 19.20
N CYS A 10 26.83 8.21 18.94
CA CYS A 10 27.35 8.42 17.58
C CYS A 10 27.08 7.22 16.66
N LEU A 11 27.19 5.98 17.17
CA LEU A 11 26.92 4.78 16.38
C LEU A 11 25.45 4.70 15.93
N ILE A 12 24.52 5.05 16.82
CA ILE A 12 23.08 5.07 16.52
C ILE A 12 22.75 6.14 15.47
N VAL A 13 23.34 7.34 15.56
CA VAL A 13 23.09 8.42 14.59
C VAL A 13 23.61 8.06 13.20
N LEU A 14 24.73 7.35 13.09
CA LEU A 14 25.32 6.96 11.80
C LEU A 14 24.45 5.94 11.03
N LEU A 15 23.69 5.10 11.74
CA LEU A 15 22.81 4.07 11.16
C LEU A 15 21.49 4.63 10.59
N CYS A 16 21.11 5.85 10.94
CA CYS A 16 19.84 6.45 10.53
C CYS A 16 19.92 7.34 9.28
N LEU A 17 21.03 7.32 8.53
CA LEU A 17 21.15 8.09 7.29
C LEU A 17 20.39 7.40 6.15
N PRO A 18 19.48 8.09 5.45
CA PRO A 18 18.78 7.52 4.31
C PRO A 18 19.75 7.37 3.11
N VAL A 19 19.97 6.12 2.70
CA VAL A 19 20.58 5.81 1.40
C VAL A 19 19.58 6.16 0.30
N ASN A 20 19.95 7.05 -0.61
CA ASN A 20 19.15 7.41 -1.78
C ASN A 20 19.65 6.61 -2.99
N PRO A 21 18.98 5.50 -3.39
CA PRO A 21 19.37 4.76 -4.58
C PRO A 21 19.04 5.61 -5.81
N GLN A 22 20.08 6.14 -6.47
CA GLN A 22 19.96 6.73 -7.81
C GLN A 22 19.57 5.61 -8.79
N ALA A 23 18.28 5.53 -9.14
CA ALA A 23 17.79 4.62 -10.16
C ALA A 23 18.35 5.03 -11.53
N ARG A 24 19.34 4.29 -12.04
CA ARG A 24 19.86 4.47 -13.40
C ARG A 24 18.87 3.87 -14.41
N ASN A 25 17.85 4.65 -14.78
CA ASN A 25 16.98 4.34 -15.90
C ASN A 25 17.71 4.62 -17.23
N ASN A 26 18.63 3.73 -17.60
CA ASN A 26 19.25 3.73 -18.92
C ASN A 26 19.14 2.33 -19.54
N TRP A 27 17.90 1.92 -19.80
CA TRP A 27 17.63 0.78 -20.65
C TRP A 27 17.41 1.27 -22.09
N PRO A 28 18.04 0.64 -23.10
CA PRO A 28 17.78 0.98 -24.49
C PRO A 28 16.32 0.66 -24.83
N HIS A 29 15.62 1.65 -25.39
CA HIS A 29 14.24 1.49 -25.85
C HIS A 29 14.21 0.70 -27.17
N PRO A 30 13.27 -0.26 -27.33
CA PRO A 30 13.08 -0.94 -28.61
C PRO A 30 12.58 0.06 -29.68
N PRO A 31 12.94 -0.13 -30.96
CA PRO A 31 12.46 0.74 -32.04
C PRO A 31 10.94 0.66 -32.18
N GLN A 32 10.32 1.79 -32.52
CA GLN A 32 8.86 1.86 -32.71
C GLN A 32 8.43 1.01 -33.91
N SER A 33 7.50 0.09 -33.69
CA SER A 33 6.88 -0.73 -34.72
C SER A 33 6.19 0.16 -35.77
N ALA A 34 6.27 -0.23 -37.05
CA ALA A 34 5.74 0.49 -38.22
C ALA A 34 4.20 0.57 -38.31
N SER A 35 3.49 0.40 -37.20
CA SER A 35 2.03 0.46 -37.11
C SER A 35 1.60 1.60 -36.18
N GLN A 36 2.04 2.82 -36.49
CA GLN A 36 1.45 4.03 -35.90
C GLN A 36 0.40 4.58 -36.85
N VAL A 37 -0.79 4.01 -36.78
CA VAL A 37 -2.01 4.80 -37.01
C VAL A 37 -2.16 5.65 -35.74
N PRO A 38 -2.32 6.98 -35.82
CA PRO A 38 -2.55 7.78 -34.63
C PRO A 38 -3.96 7.47 -34.11
N ALA A 39 -4.04 6.47 -33.22
CA ALA A 39 -5.17 6.33 -32.33
C ALA A 39 -5.11 7.54 -31.40
N VAL A 40 -5.96 8.53 -31.70
CA VAL A 40 -6.32 9.63 -30.81
C VAL A 40 -6.36 9.08 -29.39
N ALA A 41 -5.36 9.46 -28.59
CA ALA A 41 -5.34 9.21 -27.16
C ALA A 41 -6.48 10.03 -26.57
N LYS A 42 -7.67 9.45 -26.54
CA LYS A 42 -8.74 9.94 -25.69
C LYS A 42 -8.17 9.90 -24.27
N PRO A 43 -8.12 11.02 -23.54
CA PRO A 43 -7.82 10.96 -22.12
C PRO A 43 -8.83 9.99 -21.54
N LYS A 44 -8.34 8.92 -20.89
CA LYS A 44 -9.18 8.09 -20.05
C LYS A 44 -9.54 8.98 -18.86
N VAL A 45 -10.56 9.81 -19.05
CA VAL A 45 -11.18 10.57 -17.96
C VAL A 45 -11.73 9.50 -17.04
N SER A 46 -10.96 9.17 -16.01
CA SER A 46 -11.46 8.44 -14.87
C SER A 46 -12.75 9.15 -14.47
N PRO A 47 -13.90 8.45 -14.38
CA PRO A 47 -15.11 9.09 -13.91
C PRO A 47 -14.74 9.73 -12.58
N ALA A 48 -14.88 11.06 -12.49
CA ALA A 48 -14.71 11.78 -11.26
C ALA A 48 -15.74 11.20 -10.29
N HIS A 49 -15.30 10.26 -9.46
CA HIS A 49 -16.12 9.68 -8.42
C HIS A 49 -16.46 10.85 -7.51
N ALA A 50 -17.74 11.27 -7.59
CA ALA A 50 -18.35 12.32 -6.81
C ALA A 50 -17.83 12.25 -5.36
N GLY A 51 -17.43 13.41 -4.83
CA GLY A 51 -16.68 13.52 -3.58
C GLY A 51 -17.19 12.56 -2.50
N THR A 52 -16.31 11.68 -2.03
CA THR A 52 -16.66 10.73 -0.98
C THR A 52 -16.85 11.48 0.32
N ASP A 53 -17.92 11.15 1.04
CA ASP A 53 -18.19 11.69 2.36
C ASP A 53 -17.05 11.30 3.32
N PRO A 54 -16.36 12.27 3.97
CA PRO A 54 -15.30 11.97 4.92
C PRO A 54 -15.76 11.09 6.09
N LEU A 55 -17.04 11.15 6.49
CA LEU A 55 -17.59 10.30 7.54
C LEU A 55 -17.68 8.84 7.10
N GLU A 56 -18.09 8.59 5.86
CA GLU A 56 -18.10 7.25 5.27
C GLU A 56 -16.68 6.70 5.15
N LEU A 57 -15.72 7.53 4.72
CA LEU A 57 -14.32 7.12 4.64
C LEU A 57 -13.75 6.74 6.01
N GLN A 58 -14.08 7.50 7.06
CA GLN A 58 -13.68 7.19 8.42
C GLN A 58 -14.32 5.88 8.92
N ARG A 59 -15.59 5.63 8.57
CA ARG A 59 -16.28 4.39 8.92
C ARG A 59 -15.62 3.18 8.26
N GLU A 60 -15.27 3.30 6.99
CA GLU A 60 -14.55 2.24 6.26
C GLU A 60 -13.17 1.95 6.85
N ALA A 61 -12.46 2.98 7.30
CA ALA A 61 -11.19 2.80 7.99
C ALA A 61 -11.36 2.05 9.33
N LYS A 62 -12.43 2.32 10.08
CA LYS A 62 -12.77 1.56 11.30
C LYS A 62 -13.13 0.12 10.97
N GLU A 63 -13.94 -0.12 9.94
CA GLU A 63 -14.30 -1.48 9.51
C GLU A 63 -13.05 -2.29 9.12
N LEU A 64 -12.10 -1.66 8.42
CA LEU A 64 -10.83 -2.30 8.07
C LEU A 64 -10.04 -2.71 9.32
N LEU A 65 -9.99 -1.86 10.35
CA LEU A 65 -9.34 -2.17 11.62
C LEU A 65 -9.99 -3.38 12.29
N GLU A 66 -11.32 -3.39 12.41
CA GLU A 66 -12.06 -4.49 13.04
C GLU A 66 -11.87 -5.82 12.32
N LEU A 67 -11.94 -5.81 10.98
CA LEU A 67 -11.70 -7.01 10.17
C LEU A 67 -10.26 -7.52 10.33
N SER A 68 -9.29 -6.60 10.38
CA SER A 68 -7.88 -6.95 10.57
C SER A 68 -7.62 -7.55 11.94
N GLN A 69 -8.30 -7.06 12.99
CA GLN A 69 -8.25 -7.64 14.33
C GLN A 69 -8.89 -9.03 14.36
N SER A 70 -10.07 -9.20 13.78
CA SER A 70 -10.75 -10.49 13.69
C SER A 70 -9.92 -11.53 12.92
N LEU A 71 -9.18 -11.09 11.89
CA LEU A 71 -8.30 -11.95 11.11
C LEU A 71 -7.15 -12.55 11.94
N GLN A 72 -6.72 -11.89 13.02
CA GLN A 72 -5.69 -12.46 13.90
C GLN A 72 -6.17 -13.75 14.57
N LEU A 73 -7.42 -13.80 15.04
CA LEU A 73 -8.01 -15.01 15.62
C LEU A 73 -8.18 -16.11 14.56
N ASP A 74 -8.56 -15.74 13.35
CA ASP A 74 -8.65 -16.70 12.24
C ASP A 74 -7.27 -17.32 11.96
N MET A 75 -6.20 -16.52 12.03
CA MET A 75 -4.82 -16.99 11.82
C MET A 75 -4.39 -18.01 12.88
N GLU A 76 -4.82 -17.87 14.14
CA GLU A 76 -4.57 -18.87 15.15
C GLU A 76 -5.22 -20.22 14.80
N SER A 77 -6.41 -20.20 14.21
CA SER A 77 -7.08 -21.42 13.74
C SER A 77 -6.37 -22.02 12.54
N VAL A 78 -5.93 -21.18 11.60
CA VAL A 78 -5.14 -21.59 10.43
C VAL A 78 -3.83 -22.26 10.87
N ASN A 79 -3.16 -21.71 11.89
CA ASN A 79 -1.93 -22.29 12.46
C ASN A 79 -2.18 -23.68 13.07
N ARG A 80 -3.42 -23.99 13.45
CA ARG A 80 -3.85 -25.32 13.92
C ARG A 80 -4.32 -26.24 12.79
N GLY A 81 -4.18 -25.81 11.53
CA GLY A 81 -4.60 -26.55 10.34
C GLY A 81 -6.09 -26.41 10.00
N ILE A 82 -6.80 -25.47 10.61
CA ILE A 82 -8.23 -25.26 10.40
C ILE A 82 -8.43 -23.89 9.75
N LEU A 83 -8.94 -23.85 8.52
CA LEU A 83 -9.32 -22.60 7.85
C LEU A 83 -10.78 -22.26 8.15
N PRO A 84 -11.08 -21.20 8.92
CA PRO A 84 -12.45 -20.76 9.11
C PRO A 84 -13.06 -20.33 7.76
N LYS A 85 -14.32 -20.68 7.54
CA LYS A 85 -15.02 -20.44 6.26
C LYS A 85 -15.01 -18.96 5.85
N ASP A 86 -15.13 -18.07 6.82
CA ASP A 86 -15.27 -16.63 6.58
C ASP A 86 -13.94 -15.90 6.40
N THR A 87 -12.80 -16.54 6.66
CA THR A 87 -11.48 -15.90 6.59
C THR A 87 -11.16 -15.36 5.20
N ILE A 88 -11.51 -16.10 4.14
CA ILE A 88 -11.32 -15.66 2.76
C ILE A 88 -12.20 -14.45 2.43
N GLU A 89 -13.42 -14.41 2.96
CA GLU A 89 -14.33 -13.29 2.73
C GLU A 89 -13.88 -12.03 3.49
N LYS A 90 -13.40 -12.18 4.73
CA LYS A 90 -12.78 -11.09 5.49
C LYS A 90 -11.60 -10.50 4.74
N LEU A 91 -10.73 -11.34 4.17
CA LEU A 91 -9.58 -10.89 3.36
C LEU A 91 -10.02 -10.08 2.14
N LYS A 92 -11.01 -10.56 1.37
CA LYS A 92 -11.57 -9.81 0.23
C LYS A 92 -12.14 -8.46 0.66
N ARG A 93 -12.81 -8.42 1.81
CA ARG A 93 -13.38 -7.18 2.35
C ARG A 93 -12.29 -6.18 2.74
N ILE A 94 -11.22 -6.63 3.41
CA ILE A 94 -10.05 -5.80 3.72
C ILE A 94 -9.42 -5.25 2.43
N GLU A 95 -9.22 -6.08 1.40
CA GLU A 95 -8.69 -5.64 0.11
C GLU A 95 -9.56 -4.54 -0.51
N LYS A 96 -10.88 -4.73 -0.52
CA LYS A 96 -11.82 -3.74 -1.08
C LYS A 96 -11.76 -2.40 -0.33
N LEU A 97 -11.77 -2.44 1.00
CA LEU A 97 -11.70 -1.23 1.84
C LEU A 97 -10.35 -0.51 1.65
N SER A 98 -9.24 -1.24 1.66
CA SER A 98 -7.90 -0.65 1.47
C SER A 98 -7.74 0.01 0.09
N LYS A 99 -8.26 -0.61 -0.97
CA LYS A 99 -8.27 -0.02 -2.32
C LYS A 99 -9.10 1.26 -2.38
N ARG A 100 -10.28 1.28 -1.72
CA ARG A 100 -11.15 2.46 -1.68
C ARG A 100 -10.49 3.60 -0.92
N LEU A 101 -10.00 3.34 0.29
CA LEU A 101 -9.29 4.32 1.12
C LEU A 101 -8.10 4.94 0.36
N ARG A 102 -7.26 4.10 -0.26
CA ARG A 102 -6.13 4.58 -1.07
C ARG A 102 -6.59 5.38 -2.28
N GLY A 103 -7.66 4.94 -2.95
CA GLY A 103 -8.22 5.61 -4.11
C GLY A 103 -8.76 7.00 -3.79
N GLU A 104 -9.37 7.18 -2.61
CA GLU A 104 -9.91 8.46 -2.16
C GLU A 104 -8.83 9.40 -1.61
N LEU A 105 -7.83 8.88 -0.89
CA LEU A 105 -6.73 9.69 -0.35
C LEU A 105 -5.68 10.08 -1.41
N GLY A 106 -5.60 9.34 -2.51
CA GLY A 106 -4.71 9.63 -3.64
C GLY A 106 -5.34 10.50 -4.73
N LYS A 107 -6.53 11.07 -4.48
CA LYS A 107 -7.17 12.07 -5.35
C LYS A 107 -6.50 13.44 -5.26
#